data_AF-A0A6A6HXY9-F1
#
_entry.id   AF-A0A6A6HXY9-F1
#
_cell.length_a   1.000
_cell.length_b   1.000
_cell.length_c   1.000
_cell.angle_alpha   90.00
_cell.angle_beta   90.00
_cell.angle_gamma   90.00
#
_symmetry.space_group_name_H-M   'P 1'
#
loop_
_entity.id
_entity.type
_entity.pdbx_description
1 polymer ?
#
loop_
_entity_poly.entity_id
_entity_poly.type
_entity_poly.pdbx_seq_one_letter_code
_entity_poly.pdbx_strand_id
1 'polypeptide(L)'
;MSMNILFLSASTPAALALARVLAAEGHTVYAVDEERIWGTSPARYSRAYTRFHRISSFNTLSDLWLAIGSSIDLVITFGGIPEQITGLKDGGADMLGHRLFQDEYEFQDFVRDKVLNTPNRTPSVVKVPVTFAIHSRTCIAEILSCYPSTTFSLQPAAYNATDYDDDEDTLVDLSSLPSPTTTSSSSSTCMSLQEESPLILSCSTLDDATVEAIKDLPMSDAHPYRLTEMVDGGTEYSAHTLINGGHIRTFIVTTPASAQGTREQDFIIVPSSEALFTVLYKFTKRLVDALEPWHEETTYADPRAKKRKALATHITLKLSVKEEVRNGELVRRVMLLSCSNQPHPSLIFFCKQPSLRRDLALAYTTPELASDAAFPLILTSTQDVSGIYSFPAVFVEVIRILRGFAPWTRRWWARVAYLTMMCWVWAVCFEEEMWDAKDPGPALCLWTRMLVTRVIEEVGRLWWVGVLRRVFRSVWKRV
;
A
#
# COMPACT_ATOMS: atom_id res chain seq x y z
N MET A 1 -8.05 -1.54 -27.74
CA MET A 1 -7.65 -2.96 -27.80
C MET A 1 -7.99 -3.58 -26.46
N SER A 2 -8.56 -4.80 -26.43
CA SER A 2 -8.78 -5.49 -25.16
C SER A 2 -7.42 -6.00 -24.64
N MET A 3 -7.24 -5.97 -23.32
CA MET A 3 -6.02 -6.43 -22.64
C MET A 3 -6.41 -7.43 -21.56
N ASN A 4 -5.49 -8.34 -21.27
CA ASN A 4 -5.56 -9.29 -20.17
C ASN A 4 -4.75 -8.73 -18.99
N ILE A 5 -5.46 -8.34 -17.93
CA ILE A 5 -4.89 -7.58 -16.81
C ILE A 5 -4.97 -8.40 -15.54
N LEU A 6 -3.85 -8.61 -14.85
CA LEU A 6 -3.75 -9.36 -13.61
C LEU A 6 -3.66 -8.42 -12.41
N PHE A 7 -4.56 -8.55 -11.44
CA PHE A 7 -4.56 -7.78 -10.20
C PHE A 7 -4.01 -8.62 -9.06
N LEU A 8 -3.00 -8.11 -8.36
CA LEU A 8 -2.51 -8.70 -7.11
C LEU A 8 -3.10 -7.94 -5.91
N SER A 9 -3.45 -8.68 -4.85
CA SER A 9 -4.24 -8.16 -3.73
C SER A 9 -5.59 -7.61 -4.21
N ALA A 10 -6.25 -8.42 -5.04
CA ALA A 10 -7.43 -8.02 -5.82
C ALA A 10 -8.67 -7.66 -4.98
N SER A 11 -8.68 -7.95 -3.68
CA SER A 11 -9.79 -7.60 -2.79
C SER A 11 -9.73 -6.23 -2.16
N THR A 12 -8.64 -5.49 -2.37
CA THR A 12 -8.61 -4.12 -1.85
C THR A 12 -9.73 -3.29 -2.50
N PRO A 13 -10.32 -2.33 -1.78
CA PRO A 13 -11.40 -1.52 -2.33
C PRO A 13 -11.02 -0.79 -3.63
N ALA A 14 -9.78 -0.32 -3.74
CA ALA A 14 -9.24 0.32 -4.94
C ALA A 14 -9.09 -0.66 -6.12
N ALA A 15 -8.62 -1.89 -5.86
CA ALA A 15 -8.55 -2.95 -6.86
C ALA A 15 -9.94 -3.26 -7.43
N LEU A 16 -10.93 -3.45 -6.56
CA LEU A 16 -12.30 -3.77 -6.99
C LEU A 16 -12.93 -2.63 -7.80
N ALA A 17 -12.71 -1.38 -7.38
CA ALA A 17 -13.21 -0.22 -8.11
C ALA A 17 -12.57 -0.11 -9.50
N LEU A 18 -11.25 -0.23 -9.59
CA LEU A 18 -10.53 -0.15 -10.86
C LEU A 18 -10.88 -1.33 -11.78
N ALA A 19 -10.99 -2.54 -11.24
CA ALA A 19 -11.36 -3.74 -12.01
C ALA A 19 -12.71 -3.55 -12.71
N ARG A 20 -13.69 -2.94 -12.05
CA ARG A 20 -15.00 -2.63 -12.67
C ARG A 20 -14.87 -1.64 -13.82
N VAL A 21 -14.02 -0.62 -13.66
CA VAL A 21 -13.77 0.36 -14.73
C VAL A 21 -13.13 -0.33 -15.93
N LEU A 22 -12.08 -1.12 -15.73
CA LEU A 22 -11.39 -1.83 -16.81
C LEU A 22 -12.28 -2.88 -17.49
N ALA A 23 -13.04 -3.65 -16.71
CA ALA A 23 -13.97 -4.64 -17.25
C ALA A 23 -15.11 -3.99 -18.04
N ALA A 24 -15.62 -2.83 -17.60
CA ALA A 24 -16.65 -2.08 -18.31
C ALA A 24 -16.17 -1.55 -19.67
N GLU A 25 -14.87 -1.23 -19.79
CA GLU A 25 -14.23 -0.83 -21.05
C GLU A 25 -13.78 -2.04 -21.92
N GLY A 26 -14.16 -3.26 -21.53
CA GLY A 26 -13.96 -4.46 -22.34
C GLY A 26 -12.60 -5.16 -22.16
N HIS A 27 -11.85 -4.83 -21.09
CA HIS A 27 -10.63 -5.57 -20.72
C HIS A 27 -10.98 -6.84 -19.93
N THR A 28 -10.14 -7.87 -20.07
CA THR A 28 -10.25 -9.12 -19.31
C THR A 28 -9.45 -8.97 -18.03
N VAL A 29 -10.11 -8.99 -16.87
CA VAL A 29 -9.43 -8.78 -15.58
C VAL A 29 -9.36 -10.08 -14.79
N TYR A 30 -8.15 -10.49 -14.43
CA TYR A 30 -7.85 -11.63 -13.59
C TYR A 30 -7.53 -11.13 -12.18
N ALA A 31 -8.10 -11.77 -11.17
CA ALA A 31 -7.84 -11.45 -9.78
C ALA A 31 -6.96 -12.52 -9.13
N VAL A 32 -6.03 -12.07 -8.31
CA VAL A 32 -5.19 -12.89 -7.47
C VAL A 32 -5.22 -12.36 -6.06
N ASP A 33 -5.44 -13.27 -5.09
CA ASP A 33 -5.47 -12.90 -3.69
C ASP A 33 -5.12 -14.07 -2.77
N GLU A 34 -4.61 -13.76 -1.58
CA GLU A 34 -4.36 -14.76 -0.54
C GLU A 34 -5.68 -15.08 0.16
N GLU A 35 -6.10 -16.35 0.12
CA GLU A 35 -7.21 -16.83 0.93
C GLU A 35 -6.72 -17.90 1.89
N ARG A 36 -6.46 -17.52 3.15
CA ARG A 36 -6.21 -18.48 4.22
C ARG A 36 -7.42 -19.39 4.44
N ILE A 37 -8.61 -18.79 4.44
CA ILE A 37 -9.89 -19.47 4.49
C ILE A 37 -10.56 -19.34 3.14
N TRP A 38 -11.03 -20.45 2.58
CA TRP A 38 -11.68 -20.44 1.27
C TRP A 38 -12.92 -19.52 1.29
N GLY A 39 -13.03 -18.66 0.29
CA GLY A 39 -14.19 -17.80 0.10
C GLY A 39 -14.19 -16.52 0.93
N THR A 40 -13.09 -16.16 1.61
CA THR A 40 -13.00 -14.90 2.35
C THR A 40 -12.58 -13.71 1.49
N SER A 41 -12.10 -13.92 0.26
CA SER A 41 -11.65 -12.84 -0.62
C SER A 41 -12.84 -12.20 -1.36
N PRO A 42 -13.16 -10.92 -1.13
CA PRO A 42 -14.17 -10.18 -1.90
C PRO A 42 -14.03 -10.31 -3.41
N ALA A 43 -12.79 -10.36 -3.92
CA ALA A 43 -12.53 -10.48 -5.35
C ALA A 43 -13.18 -11.72 -5.98
N ARG A 44 -13.29 -12.83 -5.24
CA ARG A 44 -13.97 -14.05 -5.71
C ARG A 44 -15.41 -13.80 -6.18
N TYR A 45 -16.09 -12.84 -5.57
CA TYR A 45 -17.50 -12.56 -5.81
C TYR A 45 -17.72 -11.37 -6.75
N SER A 46 -16.66 -10.66 -7.13
CA SER A 46 -16.79 -9.53 -8.04
C SER A 46 -16.98 -10.01 -9.46
N ARG A 47 -18.05 -9.55 -10.11
CA ARG A 47 -18.31 -9.80 -11.54
C ARG A 47 -17.35 -9.08 -12.49
N ALA A 48 -16.56 -8.15 -11.97
CA ALA A 48 -15.54 -7.45 -12.75
C ALA A 48 -14.38 -8.37 -13.12
N TYR A 49 -14.13 -9.41 -12.32
CA TYR A 49 -13.07 -10.37 -12.60
C TYR A 49 -13.61 -11.52 -13.44
N THR A 50 -12.95 -11.77 -14.56
CA THR A 50 -13.22 -12.91 -15.43
C THR A 50 -12.85 -14.21 -14.74
N ARG A 51 -11.73 -14.21 -14.00
CA ARG A 51 -11.27 -15.35 -13.19
C ARG A 51 -10.64 -14.87 -11.90
N PHE A 52 -10.86 -15.64 -10.84
CA PHE A 52 -10.22 -15.46 -9.54
C PHE A 52 -9.28 -16.63 -9.26
N HIS A 53 -8.04 -16.32 -8.92
CA HIS A 53 -6.99 -17.27 -8.58
C HIS A 53 -6.62 -17.11 -7.11
N ARG A 54 -6.77 -18.20 -6.36
CA ARG A 54 -6.41 -18.26 -4.95
C ARG A 54 -4.92 -18.57 -4.81
N ILE A 55 -4.20 -17.73 -4.08
CA ILE A 55 -2.88 -18.06 -3.54
C ILE A 55 -3.07 -18.77 -2.20
N SER A 56 -2.30 -19.84 -2.00
CA SER A 56 -2.20 -20.56 -0.73
C SER A 56 -0.82 -21.21 -0.60
N SER A 57 -0.51 -21.83 0.54
CA SER A 57 0.76 -22.55 0.74
C SER A 57 1.04 -23.66 -0.31
N PHE A 58 0.01 -24.15 -1.00
CA PHE A 58 0.15 -25.20 -2.03
C PHE A 58 0.10 -24.66 -3.46
N ASN A 59 -0.41 -23.45 -3.64
CA ASN A 59 -0.56 -22.82 -4.96
C ASN A 59 0.13 -21.47 -4.88
N THR A 60 1.39 -21.45 -5.29
CA THR A 60 2.21 -20.25 -5.24
C THR A 60 1.88 -19.34 -6.41
N LEU A 61 2.28 -18.08 -6.30
CA LEU A 61 2.15 -17.13 -7.40
C LEU A 61 3.00 -17.53 -8.61
N SER A 62 4.14 -18.19 -8.37
CA SER A 62 5.00 -18.73 -9.43
C SER A 62 4.29 -19.81 -10.26
N ASP A 63 3.60 -20.75 -9.61
CA ASP A 63 2.82 -21.79 -10.30
C ASP A 63 1.70 -21.18 -11.14
N LEU A 64 1.03 -20.16 -10.59
CA LEU A 64 0.01 -19.42 -11.31
C LEU A 64 0.59 -18.73 -12.54
N TRP A 65 1.74 -18.06 -12.38
CA TRP A 65 2.39 -17.35 -13.48
C TRP A 65 2.83 -18.29 -14.60
N LEU A 66 3.36 -19.47 -14.27
CA LEU A 66 3.66 -20.49 -15.28
C LEU A 66 2.42 -20.91 -16.06
N ALA A 67 1.25 -20.91 -15.43
CA ALA A 67 0.00 -21.31 -16.06
C ALA A 67 -0.65 -20.23 -16.94
N ILE A 68 -0.58 -18.95 -16.55
CA ILE A 68 -1.32 -17.86 -17.24
C ILE A 68 -0.44 -16.69 -17.72
N GLY A 69 0.82 -16.60 -17.30
CA GLY A 69 1.68 -15.42 -17.49
C GLY A 69 1.87 -15.02 -18.96
N SER A 70 1.97 -16.00 -19.87
CA SER A 70 2.08 -15.74 -21.32
C SER A 70 0.84 -15.10 -21.95
N SER A 71 -0.29 -15.11 -21.24
CA SER A 71 -1.53 -14.48 -21.68
C SER A 71 -1.81 -13.14 -21.00
N ILE A 72 -1.00 -12.73 -20.02
CA ILE A 72 -1.19 -11.47 -19.29
C ILE A 72 -0.38 -10.36 -19.95
N ASP A 73 -1.05 -9.26 -20.29
CA ASP A 73 -0.42 -8.07 -20.87
C ASP A 73 0.08 -7.12 -19.78
N LEU A 74 -0.68 -6.99 -18.69
CA LEU A 74 -0.46 -5.99 -17.63
C LEU A 74 -0.70 -6.59 -16.25
N VAL A 75 0.18 -6.31 -15.30
CA VAL A 75 0.04 -6.67 -13.88
C VAL A 75 -0.08 -5.39 -13.07
N ILE A 76 -1.07 -5.32 -12.16
CA ILE A 76 -1.28 -4.19 -11.25
C ILE A 76 -1.28 -4.70 -9.82
N THR A 77 -0.43 -4.12 -8.97
CA THR A 77 -0.23 -4.60 -7.60
C THR A 77 -0.84 -3.63 -6.58
N PHE A 78 -1.83 -4.06 -5.80
CA PHE A 78 -2.47 -3.24 -4.76
C PHE A 78 -1.95 -3.52 -3.34
N GLY A 79 -0.91 -4.33 -3.21
CA GLY A 79 -0.26 -4.67 -1.95
C GLY A 79 1.23 -4.86 -2.14
N GLY A 80 1.92 -5.33 -1.08
CA GLY A 80 3.32 -5.72 -1.17
C GLY A 80 3.51 -6.74 -2.29
N ILE A 81 4.54 -6.52 -3.12
CA ILE A 81 4.95 -7.47 -4.15
C ILE A 81 5.79 -8.53 -3.44
N PRO A 82 5.34 -9.80 -3.31
CA PRO A 82 6.23 -10.87 -2.89
C PRO A 82 7.53 -10.82 -3.71
N GLU A 83 8.69 -10.89 -3.06
CA GLU A 83 10.01 -10.85 -3.72
C GLU A 83 10.10 -11.85 -4.88
N GLN A 84 9.39 -12.98 -4.75
CA GLN A 84 9.20 -14.04 -5.74
C GLN A 84 8.66 -13.55 -7.10
N ILE A 85 8.06 -12.36 -7.17
CA ILE A 85 7.49 -11.77 -8.38
C ILE A 85 8.55 -11.09 -9.26
N THR A 86 9.70 -10.75 -8.69
CA THR A 86 10.76 -10.06 -9.45
C THR A 86 11.19 -10.85 -10.70
N GLY A 87 11.15 -12.19 -10.64
CA GLY A 87 11.37 -13.09 -11.79
C GLY A 87 10.24 -13.15 -12.82
N LEU A 88 9.06 -12.55 -12.58
CA LEU A 88 7.94 -12.55 -13.55
C LEU A 88 8.14 -11.53 -14.68
N LYS A 89 9.10 -10.61 -14.55
CA LYS A 89 9.45 -9.64 -15.61
C LYS A 89 9.85 -10.32 -16.92
N ASP A 90 10.42 -11.53 -16.84
CA ASP A 90 10.84 -12.32 -18.00
C ASP A 90 9.67 -12.75 -18.91
N GLY A 91 8.44 -12.75 -18.38
CA GLY A 91 7.23 -13.15 -19.12
C GLY A 91 6.73 -12.12 -20.13
N GLY A 92 7.34 -10.93 -20.20
CA GLY A 92 6.99 -9.88 -21.18
C GLY A 92 5.86 -8.94 -20.75
N ALA A 93 5.04 -9.32 -19.78
CA ALA A 93 3.99 -8.46 -19.22
C ALA A 93 4.55 -7.16 -18.63
N ASP A 94 3.81 -6.07 -18.74
CA ASP A 94 4.14 -4.82 -18.07
C ASP A 94 3.65 -4.87 -16.62
N MET A 95 4.48 -4.41 -15.67
CA MET A 95 4.13 -4.45 -14.25
C MET A 95 4.03 -3.04 -13.67
N LEU A 96 2.82 -2.64 -13.30
CA LEU A 96 2.55 -1.42 -12.54
C LEU A 96 2.68 -1.69 -11.04
N GLY A 97 3.55 -0.90 -10.39
CA GLY A 97 3.82 -1.01 -8.96
C GLY A 97 5.18 -1.64 -8.64
N HIS A 98 6.04 -1.85 -9.63
CA HIS A 98 7.42 -2.22 -9.37
C HIS A 98 8.08 -1.20 -8.43
N ARG A 99 8.75 -1.73 -7.42
CA ARG A 99 9.50 -0.94 -6.45
C ARG A 99 10.61 -0.20 -7.19
N LEU A 100 10.55 1.13 -7.18
CA LEU A 100 11.57 1.95 -7.83
C LEU A 100 12.83 2.07 -6.96
N PHE A 101 12.68 2.05 -5.64
CA PHE A 101 13.76 2.26 -4.68
C PHE A 101 13.75 1.16 -3.63
N GLN A 102 14.91 0.61 -3.31
CA GLN A 102 15.10 -0.44 -2.31
C GLN A 102 14.72 0.02 -0.91
N ASP A 103 14.87 1.31 -0.60
CA ASP A 103 14.42 1.90 0.65
C ASP A 103 14.08 3.39 0.49
N GLU A 104 13.63 4.03 1.58
CA GLU A 104 13.29 5.45 1.59
C GLU A 104 14.52 6.34 1.45
N TYR A 105 15.70 5.84 1.79
CA TYR A 105 16.93 6.61 1.79
C TYR A 105 17.53 6.74 0.40
N GLU A 106 17.58 5.65 -0.37
CA GLU A 106 17.93 5.64 -1.79
C GLU A 106 17.02 6.62 -2.56
N PHE A 107 15.72 6.62 -2.24
CA PHE A 107 14.79 7.60 -2.78
C PHE A 107 15.16 9.04 -2.44
N GLN A 108 15.45 9.34 -1.17
CA GLN A 108 15.81 10.68 -0.74
C GLN A 108 17.12 11.17 -1.38
N ASP A 109 18.11 10.28 -1.51
CA ASP A 109 19.38 10.57 -2.18
C ASP A 109 19.17 10.84 -3.66
N PHE A 110 18.38 10.00 -4.33
CA PHE A 110 17.98 10.23 -5.72
C PHE A 110 17.31 11.60 -5.90
N VAL A 111 16.36 11.96 -5.03
CA VAL A 111 15.69 13.26 -5.09
C VAL A 111 16.67 14.40 -4.88
N ARG A 112 17.56 14.28 -3.89
CA ARG A 112 18.58 15.30 -3.60
C ARG A 112 19.47 15.53 -4.82
N ASP A 113 20.01 14.47 -5.38
CA ASP A 113 21.05 14.54 -6.40
C ASP A 113 20.51 14.82 -7.79
N LYS A 114 19.39 14.18 -8.15
CA LYS A 114 18.85 14.22 -9.52
C LYS A 114 17.72 15.23 -9.70
N VAL A 115 16.98 15.57 -8.63
CA VAL A 115 15.80 16.45 -8.72
C VAL A 115 16.07 17.85 -8.15
N LEU A 116 16.70 17.94 -6.97
CA LEU A 116 16.92 19.21 -6.27
C LEU A 116 18.19 19.92 -6.74
N ASN A 117 19.27 19.18 -6.96
CA ASN A 117 20.58 19.72 -7.34
C ASN A 117 20.80 19.88 -8.86
N THR A 118 19.77 19.73 -9.68
CA THR A 118 19.89 19.87 -11.14
C THR A 118 20.31 21.31 -11.51
N PRO A 119 21.45 21.51 -12.20
CA PRO A 119 21.89 22.84 -12.60
C PRO A 119 20.87 23.50 -13.55
N ASN A 120 20.78 24.84 -13.51
CA ASN A 120 19.89 25.68 -14.34
C ASN A 120 18.38 25.58 -14.05
N ARG A 121 17.96 24.94 -12.95
CA ARG A 121 16.56 24.92 -12.52
C ARG A 121 16.32 25.86 -11.34
N THR A 122 15.13 26.48 -11.32
CA THR A 122 14.67 27.25 -10.16
C THR A 122 14.65 26.36 -8.92
N PRO A 123 15.16 26.82 -7.76
CA PRO A 123 15.18 26.02 -6.54
C PRO A 123 13.78 25.52 -6.21
N SER A 124 13.68 24.26 -5.81
CA SER A 124 12.42 23.66 -5.37
C SER A 124 12.06 24.18 -3.97
N VAL A 125 10.78 24.47 -3.75
CA VAL A 125 10.24 24.74 -2.40
C VAL A 125 10.19 23.45 -1.57
N VAL A 126 10.01 22.31 -2.24
CA VAL A 126 10.05 20.98 -1.61
C VAL A 126 11.51 20.62 -1.34
N LYS A 127 11.80 20.25 -0.10
CA LYS A 127 13.11 19.78 0.37
C LYS A 127 13.00 18.34 0.84
N VAL A 128 14.14 17.66 0.97
CA VAL A 128 14.25 16.37 1.66
C VAL A 128 14.87 16.58 3.04
N PRO A 129 14.61 15.69 4.02
CA PRO A 129 15.34 15.64 5.27
C PRO A 129 16.84 15.63 5.03
N VAL A 130 17.57 16.35 5.88
CA VAL A 130 19.04 16.30 5.85
C VAL A 130 19.48 14.91 6.31
N THR A 131 20.31 14.24 5.51
CA THR A 131 20.87 12.95 5.88
C THR A 131 22.39 12.97 5.80
N PHE A 132 23.05 12.29 6.74
CA PHE A 132 24.50 12.18 6.82
C PHE A 132 24.90 10.71 6.96
N ALA A 133 25.94 10.31 6.23
CA ALA A 133 26.62 9.03 6.45
C ALA A 133 27.62 9.19 7.59
N ILE A 134 27.51 8.34 8.60
CA ILE A 134 28.26 8.37 9.85
C ILE A 134 29.16 7.16 9.91
N HIS A 135 30.46 7.39 9.79
CA HIS A 135 31.48 6.34 9.87
C HIS A 135 32.15 6.29 11.26
N SER A 136 31.99 7.35 12.06
CA SER A 136 32.57 7.45 13.38
C SER A 136 31.70 8.26 14.34
N ARG A 137 31.89 8.02 15.64
CA ARG A 137 31.15 8.70 16.71
C ARG A 137 31.46 10.21 16.76
N THR A 138 32.66 10.62 16.34
CA THR A 138 33.03 12.04 16.33
C THR A 138 32.21 12.84 15.32
N CYS A 139 31.86 12.22 14.18
CA CYS A 139 30.98 12.86 13.19
C CYS A 139 29.61 13.22 13.77
N ILE A 140 29.06 12.39 14.67
CA ILE A 140 27.77 12.68 15.33
C ILE A 140 27.87 13.96 16.15
N ALA A 141 28.91 14.08 16.99
CA ALA A 141 29.11 15.26 17.82
C ALA A 141 29.29 16.53 16.99
N GLU A 142 30.06 16.44 15.90
CA GLU A 142 30.26 17.56 14.97
C GLU A 142 28.94 17.99 14.32
N ILE A 143 28.17 17.05 13.77
CA ILE A 143 26.88 17.35 13.13
C ILE A 143 25.91 17.95 14.14
N LEU A 144 25.75 17.34 15.30
CA LEU A 144 24.85 17.85 16.35
C LEU A 144 25.26 19.28 16.77
N SER A 145 26.56 19.58 16.86
CA SER A 145 27.05 20.93 17.16
C SER A 145 26.69 21.97 16.10
N CYS A 146 26.63 21.57 14.82
CA CYS A 146 26.19 22.44 13.72
C CYS A 146 24.67 22.62 13.66
N TYR A 147 23.90 21.69 14.23
CA TYR A 147 22.44 21.67 14.19
C TYR A 147 21.81 21.54 15.60
N PRO A 148 22.09 22.47 16.53
CA PRO A 148 21.75 22.30 17.95
C PRO A 148 20.24 22.25 18.24
N SER A 149 19.39 22.70 17.31
CA SER A 149 17.93 22.72 17.44
C SER A 149 17.24 21.62 16.64
N THR A 150 17.98 20.70 16.03
CA THR A 150 17.42 19.68 15.13
C THR A 150 17.47 18.32 15.79
N THR A 151 16.34 17.62 15.75
CA THR A 151 16.25 16.21 16.15
C THR A 151 16.66 15.32 14.98
N PHE A 152 17.43 14.28 15.24
CA PHE A 152 17.88 13.31 14.27
C PHE A 152 17.51 11.89 14.69
N SER A 153 17.31 11.03 13.70
CA SER A 153 17.17 9.58 13.84
C SER A 153 18.47 8.93 13.37
N LEU A 154 19.09 8.12 14.22
CA LEU A 154 20.29 7.34 13.89
C LEU A 154 19.89 5.88 13.67
N GLN A 155 20.19 5.36 12.48
CA GLN A 155 19.89 3.98 12.06
C GLN A 155 21.08 3.36 11.32
N PRO A 156 21.24 2.03 11.30
CA PRO A 156 22.19 1.39 10.40
C PRO A 156 21.91 1.80 8.95
N ALA A 157 22.93 2.12 8.16
CA ALA A 157 22.74 2.29 6.73
C ALA A 157 22.46 0.91 6.10
N ALA A 158 21.52 0.84 5.15
CA ALA A 158 21.29 -0.39 4.40
C ALA A 158 22.59 -0.76 3.67
N TYR A 159 23.20 -1.88 4.07
CA TYR A 159 24.42 -2.38 3.46
C TYR A 159 24.02 -3.10 2.17
N ASN A 160 24.40 -2.56 1.02
CA ASN A 160 24.30 -3.27 -0.25
C ASN A 160 25.38 -4.34 -0.27
N ALA A 161 25.08 -5.51 0.31
CA ALA A 161 25.99 -6.66 0.35
C ALA A 161 26.38 -7.18 -1.03
N THR A 162 25.76 -6.67 -2.11
CA THR A 162 25.95 -7.14 -3.48
C THR A 162 27.24 -6.68 -4.15
N ASP A 163 27.97 -5.69 -3.61
CA ASP A 163 29.18 -5.16 -4.25
C ASP A 163 30.46 -5.93 -3.91
N TYR A 164 30.40 -6.97 -3.06
CA TYR A 164 31.58 -7.75 -2.65
C TYR A 164 31.63 -9.19 -3.22
N ASP A 165 30.66 -9.59 -4.04
CA ASP A 165 30.58 -10.97 -4.56
C ASP A 165 31.10 -11.15 -6.00
N ASP A 166 31.65 -10.12 -6.65
CA ASP A 166 32.18 -10.23 -8.03
C ASP A 166 33.69 -10.53 -8.12
N ASP A 167 34.36 -10.74 -6.97
CA ASP A 167 35.71 -11.30 -6.92
C ASP A 167 35.64 -12.84 -6.81
N GLU A 168 35.13 -13.50 -7.86
CA GLU A 168 35.05 -14.97 -8.03
C GLU A 168 36.41 -15.71 -7.89
N ASP A 169 37.52 -15.02 -7.62
CA ASP A 169 38.87 -15.60 -7.51
C ASP A 169 39.46 -15.63 -6.08
N THR A 170 38.73 -15.18 -5.06
CA THR A 170 39.20 -15.29 -3.66
C THR A 170 38.53 -16.45 -2.92
N LEU A 171 39.07 -17.66 -3.12
CA LEU A 171 38.85 -18.81 -2.23
C LEU A 171 39.44 -18.51 -0.83
N VAL A 172 38.76 -17.69 -0.04
CA VAL A 172 39.12 -17.51 1.38
C VAL A 172 38.45 -18.63 2.18
N ASP A 173 39.28 -19.50 2.73
CA ASP A 173 38.89 -20.61 3.59
C ASP A 173 38.16 -20.08 4.85
N LEU A 174 36.82 -20.08 4.83
CA LEU A 174 35.94 -19.61 5.92
C LEU A 174 36.03 -20.47 7.22
N SER A 175 36.99 -21.40 7.28
CA SER A 175 37.19 -22.33 8.40
C SER A 175 37.92 -21.72 9.61
N SER A 176 38.39 -20.47 9.55
CA SER A 176 39.13 -19.83 10.65
C SER A 176 38.34 -18.84 11.52
N LEU A 177 37.03 -18.68 11.32
CA LEU A 177 36.18 -17.93 12.25
C LEU A 177 35.85 -18.80 13.47
N PRO A 178 36.07 -18.33 14.72
CA PRO A 178 35.80 -19.12 15.91
C PRO A 178 34.32 -19.45 16.01
N SER A 179 33.99 -20.72 15.81
CA SER A 179 32.63 -21.25 15.91
C SER A 179 32.06 -21.02 17.32
N PRO A 180 30.88 -20.41 17.47
CA PRO A 180 30.10 -20.56 18.69
C PRO A 180 29.64 -22.01 18.77
N THR A 181 29.90 -22.62 19.92
CA THR A 181 29.59 -24.02 20.24
C THR A 181 28.16 -24.41 19.87
N THR A 182 28.08 -25.39 18.98
CA THR A 182 26.91 -26.08 18.45
C THR A 182 26.13 -26.89 19.49
N THR A 183 24.81 -26.70 19.53
CA THR A 183 23.82 -27.80 19.63
C THR A 183 22.64 -27.52 18.69
N SER A 184 22.71 -28.18 17.53
CA SER A 184 21.63 -28.73 16.68
C SER A 184 20.21 -28.15 16.75
N SER A 185 19.78 -27.48 15.68
CA SER A 185 18.76 -27.99 14.75
C SER A 185 18.54 -27.00 13.59
N SER A 186 18.52 -27.54 12.38
CA SER A 186 18.52 -26.85 11.10
C SER A 186 17.16 -26.25 10.75
N SER A 187 17.05 -24.94 10.88
CA SER A 187 16.17 -24.08 10.09
C SER A 187 17.01 -22.91 9.58
N SER A 188 17.14 -22.79 8.25
CA SER A 188 17.69 -21.59 7.59
C SER A 188 16.69 -20.45 7.79
N THR A 189 16.68 -19.91 8.99
CA THR A 189 15.96 -18.69 9.35
C THR A 189 16.88 -17.57 8.92
N CYS A 190 16.60 -16.97 7.75
CA CYS A 190 17.06 -15.63 7.43
C CYS A 190 16.89 -14.79 8.70
N MET A 191 17.99 -14.28 9.25
CA MET A 191 17.94 -13.54 10.51
C MET A 191 16.94 -12.41 10.31
N SER A 192 15.78 -12.51 10.96
CA SER A 192 14.89 -11.38 11.08
C SER A 192 15.69 -10.34 11.84
N LEU A 193 16.21 -9.34 11.13
CA LEU A 193 16.64 -8.08 11.72
C LEU A 193 15.50 -7.69 12.66
N GLN A 194 15.71 -7.85 13.97
CA GLN A 194 14.85 -7.18 14.93
C GLN A 194 14.89 -5.71 14.51
N GLU A 195 13.72 -5.15 14.19
CA GLU A 195 13.58 -3.73 13.91
C GLU A 195 13.99 -2.98 15.18
N GLU A 196 15.29 -2.76 15.34
CA GLU A 196 15.82 -1.94 16.41
C GLU A 196 15.23 -0.55 16.21
N SER A 197 14.49 -0.10 17.23
CA SER A 197 13.90 1.22 17.21
C SER A 197 15.01 2.25 16.95
N PRO A 198 14.83 3.18 16.00
CA PRO A 198 15.84 4.19 15.72
C PRO A 198 16.24 4.96 16.98
N LEU A 199 17.53 5.23 17.13
CA LEU A 199 18.02 6.05 18.23
C LEU A 199 17.75 7.52 17.92
N ILE A 200 16.97 8.20 18.76
CA ILE A 200 16.62 9.61 18.58
C ILE A 200 17.66 10.48 19.26
N LEU A 201 18.29 11.36 18.51
CA LEU A 201 19.38 12.24 18.94
C LEU A 201 18.96 13.70 18.83
N SER A 202 19.16 14.48 19.89
CA SER A 202 19.10 15.94 19.85
C SER A 202 20.10 16.50 20.86
N CYS A 203 20.75 17.61 20.51
CA CYS A 203 21.65 18.31 21.42
C CYS A 203 20.99 18.68 22.75
N SER A 204 19.69 18.95 22.75
CA SER A 204 18.95 19.36 23.96
C SER A 204 18.51 18.19 24.83
N THR A 205 18.50 16.95 24.30
CA THR A 205 17.97 15.77 24.99
C THR A 205 18.97 14.62 25.08
N LEU A 206 20.26 14.87 24.80
CA LEU A 206 21.30 13.86 24.88
C LEU A 206 21.57 13.52 26.35
N ASP A 207 21.13 12.34 26.79
CA ASP A 207 21.38 11.82 28.14
C ASP A 207 22.51 10.79 28.14
N ASP A 208 23.04 10.48 29.33
CA ASP A 208 24.14 9.52 29.49
C ASP A 208 23.78 8.15 28.91
N ALA A 209 22.51 7.74 28.99
CA ALA A 209 22.03 6.48 28.43
C ALA A 209 22.12 6.45 26.90
N THR A 210 21.71 7.51 26.21
CA THR A 210 21.85 7.64 24.75
C THR A 210 23.32 7.67 24.35
N VAL A 211 24.18 8.34 25.12
CA VAL A 211 25.62 8.37 24.87
C VAL A 211 26.25 6.98 25.01
N GLU A 212 25.91 6.22 26.06
CA GLU A 212 26.37 4.84 26.21
C GLU A 212 25.84 3.95 25.06
N ALA A 213 24.58 4.11 24.66
CA ALA A 213 24.04 3.41 23.50
C ALA A 213 24.85 3.68 22.22
N ILE A 214 25.21 4.95 21.95
CA ILE A 214 26.07 5.31 20.79
C ILE A 214 27.46 4.67 20.88
N LYS A 215 28.02 4.53 22.10
CA LYS A 215 29.32 3.89 22.31
C LYS A 215 29.28 2.39 22.02
N ASP A 216 28.14 1.76 22.19
CA ASP A 216 27.98 0.33 21.92
C ASP A 216 27.70 0.02 20.44
N LEU A 217 27.33 1.02 19.63
CA LEU A 217 27.09 0.83 18.20
C LEU A 217 28.40 0.46 17.45
N PRO A 218 28.37 -0.60 16.61
CA PRO A 218 29.50 -1.07 15.80
C PRO A 218 29.73 -0.19 14.56
N MET A 219 29.86 1.13 14.74
CA MET A 219 30.15 2.07 13.65
C MET A 219 31.55 1.84 13.08
N SER A 220 31.62 1.68 11.76
CA SER A 220 32.89 1.59 11.03
C SER A 220 32.71 2.05 9.59
N ASP A 221 33.80 2.22 8.85
CA ASP A 221 33.72 2.50 7.41
C ASP A 221 32.98 1.38 6.64
N ALA A 222 33.11 0.13 7.11
CA ALA A 222 32.41 -1.02 6.55
C ALA A 222 30.93 -1.11 6.98
N HIS A 223 30.57 -0.52 8.13
CA HIS A 223 29.21 -0.54 8.66
C HIS A 223 28.80 0.88 9.04
N PRO A 224 28.58 1.76 8.04
CA PRO A 224 28.20 3.13 8.33
C PRO A 224 26.79 3.18 8.90
N TYR A 225 26.57 4.16 9.75
CA TYR A 225 25.25 4.54 10.22
C TYR A 225 24.74 5.74 9.42
N ARG A 226 23.44 5.96 9.45
CA ARG A 226 22.78 7.09 8.81
C ARG A 226 22.10 7.94 9.85
N LEU A 227 22.42 9.23 9.84
CA LEU A 227 21.81 10.23 10.70
C LEU A 227 20.85 11.09 9.85
N THR A 228 19.55 11.00 10.13
CA THR A 228 18.48 11.61 9.32
C THR A 228 17.69 12.62 10.15
N GLU A 229 17.50 13.84 9.66
CA GLU A 229 16.67 14.87 10.29
C GLU A 229 15.25 14.32 10.52
N MET A 230 14.79 14.37 11.77
CA MET A 230 13.39 14.11 12.11
C MET A 230 12.56 15.37 11.84
N VAL A 231 11.56 15.22 10.98
CA VAL A 231 10.65 16.32 10.65
C VAL A 231 9.51 16.33 11.67
N ASP A 232 9.73 17.07 12.76
CA ASP A 232 8.74 17.19 13.83
C ASP A 232 7.70 18.29 13.54
N GLY A 233 6.43 17.88 13.61
CA GLY A 233 5.25 18.71 13.40
C GLY A 233 4.89 18.95 11.93
N GLY A 234 3.93 19.84 11.72
CA GLY A 234 3.35 20.12 10.41
C GLY A 234 2.13 19.25 10.11
N THR A 235 1.49 19.54 8.99
CA THR A 235 0.36 18.76 8.46
C THR A 235 0.90 17.81 7.40
N GLU A 236 0.55 16.52 7.51
CA GLU A 236 0.91 15.52 6.53
C GLU A 236 0.03 15.62 5.29
N TYR A 237 0.66 15.54 4.13
CA TYR A 237 0.01 15.48 2.83
C TYR A 237 0.55 14.29 2.06
N SER A 238 -0.28 13.69 1.22
CA SER A 238 0.14 12.65 0.30
C SER A 238 -0.23 13.02 -1.13
N ALA A 239 0.75 12.99 -2.04
CA ALA A 239 0.54 13.19 -3.47
C ALA A 239 0.62 11.85 -4.19
N HIS A 240 -0.49 11.45 -4.82
CA HIS A 240 -0.62 10.17 -5.49
C HIS A 240 -0.72 10.37 -7.00
N THR A 241 0.05 9.60 -7.74
CA THR A 241 0.13 9.69 -9.19
C THR A 241 0.22 8.31 -9.83
N LEU A 242 -0.47 8.14 -10.95
CA LEU A 242 -0.18 7.08 -11.92
C LEU A 242 0.75 7.66 -12.98
N ILE A 243 1.89 7.00 -13.20
CA ILE A 243 2.78 7.26 -14.32
C ILE A 243 2.59 6.12 -15.30
N ASN A 244 2.36 6.44 -16.57
CA ASN A 244 2.30 5.45 -17.64
C ASN A 244 2.80 6.04 -18.94
N GLY A 245 3.79 5.40 -19.55
CA GLY A 245 4.46 5.93 -20.73
C GLY A 245 5.33 7.15 -20.41
N GLY A 246 5.98 7.18 -19.24
CA GLY A 246 6.82 8.32 -18.81
C GLY A 246 6.04 9.59 -18.44
N HIS A 247 4.70 9.53 -18.43
CA HIS A 247 3.86 10.70 -18.19
C HIS A 247 2.93 10.51 -17.00
N ILE A 248 2.67 11.60 -16.27
CA ILE A 248 1.67 11.66 -15.20
C ILE A 248 0.28 11.57 -15.82
N ARG A 249 -0.43 10.47 -15.57
CA ARG A 249 -1.78 10.22 -16.09
C ARG A 249 -2.89 10.57 -15.10
N THR A 250 -2.63 10.40 -13.81
CA THR A 250 -3.54 10.82 -12.74
C THR A 250 -2.76 11.58 -11.70
N PHE A 251 -3.37 12.58 -11.07
CA PHE A 251 -2.75 13.30 -9.97
C PHE A 251 -3.79 13.73 -8.94
N ILE A 252 -3.58 13.34 -7.69
CA ILE A 252 -4.44 13.68 -6.57
C ILE A 252 -3.59 13.94 -5.33
N VAL A 253 -3.95 14.98 -4.58
CA VAL A 253 -3.33 15.29 -3.29
C VAL A 253 -4.37 15.05 -2.20
N THR A 254 -3.96 14.37 -1.13
CA THR A 254 -4.79 14.10 0.04
C THR A 254 -4.11 14.57 1.32
N THR A 255 -4.90 14.80 2.36
CA THR A 255 -4.46 15.09 3.74
C THR A 255 -5.32 14.24 4.69
N PRO A 256 -4.80 13.76 5.83
CA PRO A 256 -5.62 13.08 6.82
C PRO A 256 -6.80 13.94 7.26
N ALA A 257 -7.99 13.34 7.43
CA ALA A 257 -9.21 14.05 7.79
C ALA A 257 -9.22 14.53 9.26
N SER A 258 -8.47 13.86 10.13
CA SER A 258 -8.29 14.27 11.52
C SER A 258 -6.83 14.18 11.92
N ALA A 259 -6.36 15.20 12.65
CA ALA A 259 -5.03 15.19 13.28
C ALA A 259 -4.93 14.19 14.46
N GLN A 260 -6.05 13.55 14.84
CA GLN A 260 -6.17 12.71 16.04
C GLN A 260 -6.38 11.21 15.76
N GLY A 261 -6.16 10.75 14.53
CA GLY A 261 -5.72 9.37 14.27
C GLY A 261 -6.69 8.23 14.63
N THR A 262 -8.01 8.45 14.71
CA THR A 262 -8.93 7.35 15.08
C THR A 262 -9.20 6.36 13.95
N ARG A 263 -8.97 6.74 12.68
CA ARG A 263 -8.97 5.82 11.52
C ARG A 263 -7.89 6.27 10.51
N GLU A 264 -6.87 5.45 10.30
CA GLU A 264 -5.77 5.68 9.34
C GLU A 264 -6.23 5.82 7.87
N GLN A 265 -7.52 5.64 7.59
CA GLN A 265 -8.08 5.57 6.23
C GLN A 265 -8.93 6.79 5.85
N ASP A 266 -9.18 7.72 6.77
CA ASP A 266 -9.99 8.90 6.47
C ASP A 266 -9.08 10.02 5.97
N PHE A 267 -9.23 10.39 4.70
CA PHE A 267 -8.48 11.47 4.07
C PHE A 267 -9.38 12.41 3.27
N ILE A 268 -8.99 13.68 3.24
CA ILE A 268 -9.65 14.76 2.51
C ILE A 268 -8.82 15.04 1.26
N ILE A 269 -9.50 15.27 0.13
CA ILE A 269 -8.84 15.67 -1.13
C ILE A 269 -8.50 17.15 -1.03
N VAL A 270 -7.25 17.50 -1.31
CA VAL A 270 -6.81 18.89 -1.45
C VAL A 270 -7.25 19.41 -2.82
N PRO A 271 -8.09 20.46 -2.90
CA PRO A 271 -8.58 21.01 -4.16
C PRO A 271 -7.44 21.49 -5.07
N SER A 272 -7.63 21.35 -6.38
CA SER A 272 -6.65 21.81 -7.38
C SER A 272 -6.47 23.32 -7.42
N SER A 273 -7.42 24.08 -6.86
CA SER A 273 -7.32 25.53 -6.69
C SER A 273 -6.31 25.95 -5.62
N GLU A 274 -5.88 25.05 -4.73
CA GLU A 274 -4.91 25.38 -3.70
C GLU A 274 -3.49 25.52 -4.26
N ALA A 275 -2.75 26.53 -3.77
CA ALA A 275 -1.36 26.75 -4.19
C ALA A 275 -0.48 25.53 -3.89
N LEU A 276 -0.73 24.82 -2.79
CA LEU A 276 0.00 23.61 -2.41
C LEU A 276 -0.13 22.53 -3.48
N PHE A 277 -1.33 22.31 -4.02
CA PHE A 277 -1.56 21.35 -5.11
C PHE A 277 -0.65 21.64 -6.31
N THR A 278 -0.56 22.92 -6.72
CA THR A 278 0.29 23.34 -7.84
C THR A 278 1.78 23.12 -7.54
N VAL A 279 2.22 23.40 -6.31
CA VAL A 279 3.61 23.17 -5.87
C VAL A 279 3.95 21.68 -5.94
N LEU A 280 3.08 20.83 -5.38
CA LEU A 280 3.27 19.39 -5.37
C LEU A 280 3.24 18.81 -6.79
N TYR A 281 2.30 19.23 -7.64
CA TYR A 281 2.24 18.79 -9.03
C TYR A 281 3.52 19.14 -9.81
N LYS A 282 4.01 20.37 -9.68
CA LYS A 282 5.27 20.80 -10.32
C LYS A 282 6.46 19.99 -9.81
N PHE A 283 6.52 19.70 -8.51
CA PHE A 283 7.55 18.86 -7.94
C PHE A 283 7.48 17.42 -8.47
N THR A 284 6.30 16.80 -8.46
CA THR A 284 6.09 15.45 -8.99
C THR A 284 6.44 15.39 -10.48
N LYS A 285 6.12 16.40 -11.28
CA LYS A 285 6.55 16.46 -12.68
C LYS A 285 8.07 16.45 -12.81
N ARG A 286 8.79 17.28 -12.03
CA ARG A 286 10.27 17.29 -12.03
C ARG A 286 10.85 15.94 -11.60
N LEU A 287 10.21 15.27 -10.64
CA LEU A 287 10.59 13.93 -10.20
C LEU A 287 10.44 12.92 -11.35
N VAL A 288 9.31 12.92 -12.05
CA VAL A 288 9.08 12.03 -13.20
C VAL A 288 10.08 12.30 -14.34
N ASP A 289 10.33 13.56 -14.66
CA ASP A 289 11.33 13.95 -15.67
C ASP A 289 12.75 13.44 -15.32
N ALA A 290 13.08 13.30 -14.04
CA ALA A 290 14.36 12.76 -13.58
C ALA A 290 14.37 11.22 -13.49
N LEU A 291 13.22 10.62 -13.17
CA LEU A 291 13.05 9.17 -13.07
C LEU A 291 13.14 8.48 -14.42
N GLU A 292 12.63 9.09 -15.48
CA GLU A 292 12.65 8.49 -16.82
C GLU A 292 14.06 8.13 -17.32
N PRO A 293 15.05 9.05 -17.37
CA PRO A 293 16.40 8.71 -17.80
C PRO A 293 17.10 7.74 -16.85
N TRP A 294 16.84 7.84 -15.54
CA TRP A 294 17.38 6.92 -14.53
C TRP A 294 16.82 5.50 -14.68
N HIS A 295 15.53 5.39 -15.01
CA HIS A 295 14.88 4.11 -15.30
C HIS A 295 15.42 3.49 -16.59
N GLU A 296 15.70 4.30 -17.61
CA GLU A 296 16.38 3.83 -18.81
C GLU A 296 17.76 3.24 -18.45
N GLU A 297 18.60 4.00 -17.74
CA GLU A 297 19.96 3.59 -17.35
C GLU A 297 19.98 2.26 -16.58
N THR A 298 19.10 2.11 -15.59
CA THR A 298 18.99 0.88 -14.77
C THR A 298 18.45 -0.31 -15.56
N THR A 299 17.54 -0.09 -16.53
CA THR A 299 16.97 -1.18 -17.34
C THR A 299 17.95 -1.67 -18.41
N TYR A 300 18.83 -0.81 -18.92
CA TYR A 300 19.82 -1.16 -19.95
C TYR A 300 20.95 -2.05 -19.46
N ALA A 301 21.15 -2.16 -18.15
CA ALA A 301 22.09 -3.13 -17.59
C ALA A 301 21.68 -4.58 -17.90
N ASP A 302 20.41 -4.84 -18.25
CA ASP A 302 19.96 -6.17 -18.68
C ASP A 302 20.06 -6.33 -20.22
N PRO A 303 21.03 -7.11 -20.74
CA PRO A 303 21.19 -7.34 -22.18
C PRO A 303 20.00 -8.08 -22.83
N ARG A 304 19.05 -8.61 -22.04
CA ARG A 304 17.86 -9.32 -22.54
C ARG A 304 16.69 -8.39 -22.86
N ALA A 305 16.73 -7.13 -22.43
CA ALA A 305 15.65 -6.17 -22.65
C ALA A 305 15.58 -5.70 -24.12
N LYS A 306 14.85 -6.44 -24.97
CA LYS A 306 14.75 -6.17 -26.42
C LYS A 306 13.98 -4.89 -26.81
N LYS A 307 13.33 -4.19 -25.87
CA LYS A 307 12.56 -2.97 -26.16
C LYS A 307 12.62 -2.02 -24.96
N ARG A 308 12.85 -0.73 -25.24
CA ARG A 308 12.65 0.36 -24.26
C ARG A 308 11.23 0.28 -23.73
N LYS A 309 11.08 -0.09 -22.46
CA LYS A 309 9.80 0.04 -21.75
C LYS A 309 9.79 1.42 -21.12
N ALA A 310 8.79 2.23 -21.49
CA ALA A 310 8.59 3.51 -20.85
C ALA A 310 8.17 3.31 -19.39
N LEU A 311 8.54 4.24 -18.52
CA LEU A 311 8.24 4.16 -17.09
C LEU A 311 6.73 4.06 -16.86
N ALA A 312 6.32 3.02 -16.13
CA ALA A 312 4.92 2.78 -15.78
C ALA A 312 4.84 2.29 -14.32
N THR A 313 4.30 3.11 -13.42
CA THR A 313 4.17 2.77 -12.00
C THR A 313 3.24 3.73 -11.27
N HIS A 314 2.78 3.34 -10.07
CA HIS A 314 2.18 4.29 -9.12
C HIS A 314 3.28 4.90 -8.28
N ILE A 315 3.09 6.17 -7.91
CA ILE A 315 3.92 6.84 -6.91
C ILE A 315 2.99 7.54 -5.93
N THR A 316 3.20 7.27 -4.65
CA THR A 316 2.60 7.98 -3.52
C THR A 316 3.73 8.64 -2.75
N LEU A 317 3.80 9.97 -2.80
CA LEU A 317 4.75 10.78 -2.05
C LEU A 317 4.12 11.22 -0.74
N LYS A 318 4.75 10.93 0.39
CA LYS A 318 4.36 11.48 1.70
C LYS A 318 5.17 12.74 1.97
N LEU A 319 4.50 13.82 2.35
CA LEU A 319 5.11 15.12 2.63
C LEU A 319 4.62 15.68 3.96
N SER A 320 5.47 16.38 4.70
CA SER A 320 5.09 17.23 5.82
C SER A 320 5.17 18.69 5.40
N VAL A 321 4.11 19.44 5.67
CA VAL A 321 4.04 20.89 5.41
C VAL A 321 3.98 21.60 6.75
N LYS A 322 5.01 22.38 7.04
CA LYS A 322 5.13 23.19 8.26
C LYS A 322 5.09 24.67 7.92
N GLU A 323 4.20 25.40 8.58
CA GLU A 323 4.18 26.86 8.49
C GLU A 323 5.11 27.43 9.56
N GLU A 324 6.10 28.22 9.16
CA GLU A 324 7.08 28.87 10.04
C GLU A 324 7.07 30.37 9.79
N VAL A 325 7.15 31.19 10.84
CA VAL A 325 7.36 32.63 10.69
C VAL A 325 8.86 32.91 10.68
N ARG A 326 9.42 33.32 9.54
CA ARG A 326 10.83 33.70 9.40
C ARG A 326 10.92 35.17 9.02
N ASN A 327 11.66 35.96 9.79
CA ASN A 327 11.82 37.40 9.57
C ASN A 327 10.49 38.18 9.45
N GLY A 328 9.46 37.74 10.18
CA GLY A 328 8.12 38.33 10.13
C GLY A 328 7.25 37.89 8.95
N GLU A 329 7.76 37.03 8.06
CA GLU A 329 7.00 36.46 6.94
C GLU A 329 6.60 35.00 7.24
N LEU A 330 5.37 34.63 6.87
CA LEU A 330 4.91 33.24 6.95
C LEU A 330 5.50 32.46 5.78
N VAL A 331 6.44 31.56 6.07
CA VAL A 331 7.11 30.68 5.11
C VAL A 331 6.59 29.26 5.30
N ARG A 332 6.16 28.62 4.20
CA ARG A 332 5.79 27.20 4.20
C ARG A 332 6.99 26.34 3.85
N ARG A 333 7.44 25.51 4.78
CA ARG A 333 8.46 24.48 4.57
C ARG A 333 7.77 23.18 4.17
N VAL A 334 8.04 22.69 2.96
CA VAL A 334 7.51 21.41 2.46
C VAL A 334 8.63 20.39 2.46
N MET A 335 8.50 19.33 3.26
CA MET A 335 9.48 18.25 3.42
C MET A 335 8.94 16.97 2.82
N LEU A 336 9.67 16.35 1.90
CA LEU A 336 9.36 15.05 1.32
C LEU A 336 9.90 13.95 2.23
N LEU A 337 9.02 13.13 2.79
CA LEU A 337 9.37 12.11 3.78
C LEU A 337 9.68 10.78 3.11
N SER A 338 8.75 10.26 2.31
CA SER A 338 8.90 8.94 1.69
C SER A 338 8.13 8.79 0.39
N CYS A 339 8.42 7.70 -0.32
CA CYS A 339 7.78 7.31 -1.57
C CYS A 339 7.36 5.84 -1.50
N SER A 340 6.12 5.57 -1.90
CA SER A 340 5.61 4.21 -2.09
C SER A 340 5.13 4.01 -3.53
N ASN A 341 5.35 2.82 -4.06
CA ASN A 341 4.90 2.44 -5.40
C ASN A 341 3.51 1.80 -5.44
N GLN A 342 2.80 1.79 -4.31
CA GLN A 342 1.48 1.18 -4.23
C GLN A 342 0.38 2.15 -4.69
N PRO A 343 -0.64 1.67 -5.42
CA PRO A 343 -1.85 2.42 -5.67
C PRO A 343 -2.52 2.83 -4.35
N HIS A 344 -2.76 4.12 -4.17
CA HIS A 344 -3.42 4.62 -2.98
C HIS A 344 -4.94 4.39 -3.01
N PRO A 345 -5.62 4.17 -1.87
CA PRO A 345 -7.08 4.04 -1.81
C PRO A 345 -7.87 5.18 -2.45
N SER A 346 -7.28 6.38 -2.54
CA SER A 346 -7.89 7.53 -3.22
C SER A 346 -8.14 7.32 -4.72
N LEU A 347 -7.60 6.27 -5.33
CA LEU A 347 -7.95 5.87 -6.70
C LEU A 347 -9.46 5.62 -6.90
N ILE A 348 -10.16 5.22 -5.83
CA ILE A 348 -11.60 4.94 -5.86
C ILE A 348 -12.40 6.17 -6.33
N PHE A 349 -11.93 7.37 -6.02
CA PHE A 349 -12.62 8.61 -6.37
C PHE A 349 -12.66 8.82 -7.89
N PHE A 350 -11.58 8.49 -8.60
CA PHE A 350 -11.57 8.49 -10.07
C PHE A 350 -12.54 7.45 -10.63
N CYS A 351 -12.55 6.24 -10.05
CA CYS A 351 -13.41 5.14 -10.50
C CYS A 351 -14.91 5.46 -10.33
N LYS A 352 -15.26 6.25 -9.31
CA LYS A 352 -16.64 6.63 -9.02
C LYS A 352 -17.23 7.53 -10.09
N GLN A 353 -16.47 8.51 -10.58
CA GLN A 353 -16.95 9.50 -11.55
C GLN A 353 -17.18 8.85 -12.92
N PRO A 354 -18.44 8.66 -13.38
CA PRO A 354 -18.71 7.95 -14.63
C PRO A 354 -18.07 8.63 -15.85
N SER A 355 -17.95 9.96 -15.82
CA SER A 355 -17.32 10.76 -16.86
C SER A 355 -15.83 10.48 -17.03
N LEU A 356 -15.13 10.04 -15.98
CA LEU A 356 -13.68 9.79 -16.02
C LEU A 356 -13.31 8.33 -16.25
N ARG A 357 -14.28 7.40 -16.25
CA ARG A 357 -13.99 5.96 -16.28
C ARG A 357 -13.23 5.53 -17.53
N ARG A 358 -13.66 6.01 -18.69
CA ARG A 358 -12.99 5.72 -19.97
C ARG A 358 -11.57 6.26 -19.98
N ASP A 359 -11.38 7.51 -19.57
CA ASP A 359 -10.06 8.14 -19.55
C ASP A 359 -9.14 7.46 -18.53
N LEU A 360 -9.69 7.01 -17.39
CA LEU A 360 -8.95 6.22 -16.40
C LEU A 360 -8.53 4.87 -16.98
N ALA A 361 -9.41 4.16 -17.69
CA ALA A 361 -9.03 2.90 -18.34
C ALA A 361 -7.93 3.12 -19.39
N LEU A 362 -8.02 4.18 -20.19
CA LEU A 362 -6.99 4.56 -21.17
C LEU A 362 -5.67 4.93 -20.48
N ALA A 363 -5.72 5.64 -19.35
CA ALA A 363 -4.54 5.99 -18.56
C ALA A 363 -3.73 4.77 -18.10
N TYR A 364 -4.38 3.63 -17.83
CA TYR A 364 -3.72 2.39 -17.45
C TYR A 364 -3.27 1.54 -18.65
N THR A 365 -4.01 1.57 -19.75
CA THR A 365 -3.86 0.58 -20.83
C THR A 365 -3.17 1.10 -22.08
N THR A 366 -3.01 2.42 -22.21
CA THR A 366 -2.47 3.01 -23.43
C THR A 366 -1.28 3.91 -23.12
N PRO A 367 -0.06 3.34 -23.02
CA PRO A 367 1.15 4.11 -22.70
C PRO A 367 1.47 5.17 -23.76
N GLU A 368 1.06 4.92 -25.01
CA GLU A 368 1.34 5.78 -26.17
C GLU A 368 0.38 6.97 -26.32
N LEU A 369 -0.54 7.24 -25.37
CA LEU A 369 -1.36 8.46 -25.45
C LEU A 369 -0.41 9.67 -25.49
N ALA A 370 -0.36 10.33 -26.64
CA ALA A 370 0.53 11.44 -26.92
C ALA A 370 0.48 12.49 -25.80
N SER A 371 1.66 12.90 -25.34
CA SER A 371 1.87 13.84 -24.23
C SER A 371 1.07 15.14 -24.37
N ASP A 372 0.87 15.61 -25.61
CA ASP A 372 0.25 16.90 -25.90
C ASP A 372 -1.28 16.91 -25.78
N ALA A 373 -1.94 15.75 -25.70
CA ALA A 373 -3.41 15.66 -25.75
C ALA A 373 -4.09 15.37 -24.41
N ALA A 374 -3.35 14.88 -23.39
CA ALA A 374 -3.96 14.40 -22.15
C ALA A 374 -3.39 15.13 -20.93
N PHE A 375 -4.10 16.15 -20.46
CA PHE A 375 -3.92 16.64 -19.11
C PHE A 375 -4.12 15.50 -18.10
N PRO A 376 -3.37 15.47 -16.99
CA PRO A 376 -3.58 14.44 -15.98
C PRO A 376 -5.02 14.50 -15.47
N LEU A 377 -5.60 13.35 -15.20
CA LEU A 377 -6.89 13.27 -14.54
C LEU A 377 -6.76 13.86 -13.13
N ILE A 378 -7.48 14.94 -12.89
CA ILE A 378 -7.52 15.67 -11.62
C ILE A 378 -8.96 15.70 -11.14
N LEU A 379 -9.16 15.47 -9.84
CA LEU A 379 -10.47 15.59 -9.21
C LEU A 379 -10.73 17.05 -8.82
N THR A 380 -11.90 17.57 -9.19
CA THR A 380 -12.27 18.97 -8.96
C THR A 380 -13.04 19.21 -7.67
N SER A 381 -13.54 18.16 -7.00
CA SER A 381 -14.36 18.31 -5.79
C SER A 381 -14.21 17.12 -4.83
N THR A 382 -14.26 17.43 -3.54
CA THR A 382 -14.42 16.47 -2.44
C THR A 382 -15.83 15.90 -2.48
N GLN A 383 -16.00 14.71 -3.03
CA GLN A 383 -17.21 13.93 -2.82
C GLN A 383 -16.99 12.97 -1.65
N ASP A 384 -17.97 12.86 -0.76
CA ASP A 384 -17.97 11.85 0.29
C ASP A 384 -17.91 10.45 -0.33
N VAL A 385 -16.99 9.61 0.15
CA VAL A 385 -16.76 8.28 -0.41
C VAL A 385 -17.26 7.19 0.51
N SER A 386 -18.28 6.47 0.04
CA SER A 386 -18.64 5.14 0.54
C SER A 386 -18.27 4.02 -0.45
N GLY A 387 -17.86 2.85 0.05
CA GLY A 387 -17.46 1.70 -0.77
C GLY A 387 -18.61 1.08 -1.58
N ILE A 388 -18.27 0.27 -2.59
CA ILE A 388 -19.23 -0.40 -3.49
C ILE A 388 -18.92 -1.90 -3.52
N TYR A 389 -19.83 -2.79 -3.09
CA TYR A 389 -19.71 -4.25 -3.32
C TYR A 389 -20.96 -4.85 -3.96
N SER A 390 -20.77 -6.00 -4.62
CA SER A 390 -21.80 -6.67 -5.43
C SER A 390 -22.48 -7.80 -4.65
N PHE A 391 -23.50 -7.44 -3.87
CA PHE A 391 -24.40 -8.36 -3.15
C PHE A 391 -24.95 -9.55 -3.97
N PRO A 392 -25.29 -9.44 -5.29
CA PRO A 392 -25.91 -10.55 -6.04
C PRO A 392 -25.05 -11.82 -6.14
N ALA A 393 -23.73 -11.70 -6.16
CA ALA A 393 -22.85 -12.86 -6.25
C ALA A 393 -22.78 -13.64 -4.93
N VAL A 394 -22.79 -12.94 -3.80
CA VAL A 394 -22.85 -13.54 -2.47
C VAL A 394 -24.18 -14.26 -2.25
N PHE A 395 -25.28 -13.67 -2.71
CA PHE A 395 -26.59 -14.31 -2.62
C PHE A 395 -26.66 -15.64 -3.39
N VAL A 396 -26.01 -15.73 -4.56
CA VAL A 396 -25.90 -16.99 -5.31
C VAL A 396 -25.13 -18.05 -4.51
N GLU A 397 -24.09 -17.66 -3.77
CA GLU A 397 -23.30 -18.59 -2.97
C GLU A 397 -24.04 -19.07 -1.72
N VAL A 398 -24.76 -18.16 -1.06
CA VAL A 398 -25.70 -18.48 0.01
C VAL A 398 -26.72 -19.51 -0.48
N ILE A 399 -27.35 -19.26 -1.65
CA ILE A 399 -28.31 -20.21 -2.24
C ILE A 399 -27.65 -21.55 -2.56
N ARG A 400 -26.43 -21.57 -3.10
CA ARG A 400 -25.73 -22.81 -3.43
C ARG A 400 -25.46 -23.65 -2.18
N ILE A 401 -25.03 -23.02 -1.08
CA ILE A 401 -24.81 -23.69 0.21
C ILE A 401 -26.13 -24.20 0.78
N LEU A 402 -27.20 -23.40 0.72
CA LEU A 402 -28.53 -23.78 1.20
C LEU A 402 -29.16 -24.90 0.37
N ARG A 403 -28.91 -24.97 -0.95
CA ARG A 403 -29.39 -26.07 -1.82
C ARG A 403 -28.72 -27.40 -1.51
N GLY A 404 -27.52 -27.41 -0.94
CA GLY A 404 -26.82 -28.60 -0.46
C GLY A 404 -27.22 -29.01 0.96
N PHE A 405 -28.49 -28.90 1.33
CA PHE A 405 -28.98 -29.12 2.70
C PHE A 405 -28.74 -30.56 3.17
N ALA A 406 -27.75 -30.75 4.03
CA ALA A 406 -27.40 -32.03 4.63
C ALA A 406 -26.97 -31.85 6.09
N PRO A 407 -27.91 -31.46 6.99
CA PRO A 407 -27.62 -31.01 8.35
C PRO A 407 -26.99 -32.10 9.23
N TRP A 408 -27.04 -33.35 8.80
CA TRP A 408 -26.45 -34.50 9.49
C TRP A 408 -24.95 -34.64 9.24
N THR A 409 -24.39 -33.90 8.28
CA THR A 409 -22.97 -34.01 7.92
C THR A 409 -22.14 -32.90 8.58
N ARG A 410 -21.01 -33.27 9.19
CA ARG A 410 -20.04 -32.30 9.73
C ARG A 410 -19.58 -31.27 8.69
N ARG A 411 -19.52 -31.69 7.42
CA ARG A 411 -19.16 -30.83 6.28
C ARG A 411 -20.20 -29.73 6.02
N TRP A 412 -21.49 -30.00 6.23
CA TRP A 412 -22.52 -28.99 6.06
C TRP A 412 -22.45 -27.92 7.14
N TRP A 413 -22.30 -28.31 8.41
CA TRP A 413 -22.11 -27.35 9.51
C TRP A 413 -20.84 -26.51 9.35
N ALA A 414 -19.75 -27.11 8.86
CA ALA A 414 -18.56 -26.34 8.52
C ALA A 414 -18.85 -25.28 7.44
N ARG A 415 -19.58 -25.63 6.37
CA ARG A 415 -19.99 -24.67 5.33
C ARG A 415 -20.92 -23.57 5.86
N VAL A 416 -21.87 -23.91 6.73
CA VAL A 416 -22.74 -22.92 7.37
C VAL A 416 -21.94 -21.99 8.27
N ALA A 417 -21.02 -22.52 9.08
CA ALA A 417 -20.14 -21.70 9.92
C ALA A 417 -19.24 -20.78 9.07
N TYR A 418 -18.69 -21.28 7.96
CA TYR A 418 -17.94 -20.46 7.00
C TYR A 418 -18.81 -19.36 6.39
N LEU A 419 -20.04 -19.68 5.99
CA LEU A 419 -20.97 -18.68 5.45
C LEU A 419 -21.34 -17.63 6.50
N THR A 420 -21.63 -18.05 7.74
CA THR A 420 -21.93 -17.13 8.84
C THR A 420 -20.75 -16.23 9.14
N MET A 421 -19.52 -16.77 9.19
CA MET A 421 -18.31 -15.99 9.35
C MET A 421 -18.06 -15.04 8.18
N MET A 422 -18.32 -15.47 6.95
CA MET A 422 -18.22 -14.62 5.76
C MET A 422 -19.23 -13.47 5.84
N CYS A 423 -20.49 -13.76 6.14
CA CYS A 423 -21.55 -12.76 6.34
C CYS A 423 -21.24 -11.83 7.52
N TRP A 424 -20.62 -12.33 8.59
CA TRP A 424 -20.22 -11.54 9.75
C TRP A 424 -19.04 -10.61 9.44
N VAL A 425 -17.98 -11.15 8.85
CA VAL A 425 -16.83 -10.36 8.36
C VAL A 425 -17.34 -9.32 7.37
N TRP A 426 -18.30 -9.66 6.50
CA TRP A 426 -19.02 -8.70 5.66
C TRP A 426 -19.76 -7.63 6.46
N ALA A 427 -20.64 -8.01 7.39
CA ALA A 427 -21.44 -7.05 8.13
C ALA A 427 -20.63 -6.13 9.07
N VAL A 428 -19.48 -6.61 9.57
CA VAL A 428 -18.67 -5.90 10.57
C VAL A 428 -17.50 -5.16 9.94
N CYS A 429 -16.85 -5.72 8.93
CA CYS A 429 -15.67 -5.10 8.31
C CYS A 429 -16.03 -4.24 7.09
N PHE A 430 -17.31 -4.18 6.69
CA PHE A 430 -17.72 -3.44 5.50
C PHE A 430 -18.87 -2.47 5.84
N GLU A 431 -18.54 -1.18 5.91
CA GLU A 431 -19.51 -0.08 5.87
C GLU A 431 -19.90 0.17 4.39
N GLU A 432 -21.13 -0.19 4.01
CA GLU A 432 -21.60 -0.27 2.62
C GLU A 432 -22.76 0.72 2.37
N GLU A 433 -22.50 1.87 1.75
CA GLU A 433 -23.49 2.96 1.61
C GLU A 433 -23.74 3.47 0.18
N MET A 434 -23.30 2.77 -0.87
CA MET A 434 -23.89 2.99 -2.20
C MET A 434 -24.53 1.72 -2.72
N TRP A 435 -25.84 1.64 -2.49
CA TRP A 435 -26.72 0.82 -3.29
C TRP A 435 -27.25 1.69 -4.43
N ASP A 436 -27.20 1.22 -5.68
CA ASP A 436 -28.14 1.74 -6.65
C ASP A 436 -29.56 1.44 -6.11
N ALA A 437 -30.51 2.37 -6.22
CA ALA A 437 -31.91 2.11 -5.83
C ALA A 437 -32.52 0.92 -6.60
N LYS A 438 -31.86 0.49 -7.68
CA LYS A 438 -32.21 -0.70 -8.49
C LYS A 438 -31.51 -1.98 -8.07
N ASP A 439 -30.52 -1.93 -7.18
CA ASP A 439 -29.86 -3.14 -6.67
C ASP A 439 -30.78 -3.82 -5.64
N PRO A 440 -30.97 -5.16 -5.71
CA PRO A 440 -31.88 -5.89 -4.82
C PRO A 440 -31.37 -6.03 -3.38
N GLY A 441 -30.13 -5.65 -3.14
CA GLY A 441 -29.49 -5.94 -1.88
C GLY A 441 -29.85 -5.04 -0.70
N PRO A 442 -30.20 -3.73 -0.81
CA PRO A 442 -30.49 -2.91 0.38
C PRO A 442 -31.77 -3.42 1.02
N ALA A 443 -32.73 -3.85 0.20
CA ALA A 443 -33.90 -4.54 0.67
C ALA A 443 -33.53 -5.81 1.45
N LEU A 444 -32.53 -6.58 0.99
CA LEU A 444 -32.10 -7.82 1.62
C LEU A 444 -31.29 -7.59 2.91
N CYS A 445 -30.33 -6.66 2.95
CA CYS A 445 -29.56 -6.32 4.15
C CYS A 445 -30.44 -5.69 5.23
N LEU A 446 -31.35 -4.80 4.84
CA LEU A 446 -32.32 -4.20 5.74
C LEU A 446 -33.32 -5.28 6.23
N TRP A 447 -33.69 -6.23 5.37
CA TRP A 447 -34.40 -7.45 5.78
C TRP A 447 -33.62 -8.33 6.74
N THR A 448 -32.33 -8.63 6.51
CA THR A 448 -31.53 -9.47 7.43
C THR A 448 -31.35 -8.76 8.75
N ARG A 449 -31.08 -7.45 8.74
CA ARG A 449 -30.99 -6.65 9.97
C ARG A 449 -32.32 -6.65 10.71
N MET A 450 -33.45 -6.43 10.03
CA MET A 450 -34.79 -6.51 10.61
C MET A 450 -35.14 -7.91 11.12
N LEU A 451 -34.69 -8.96 10.41
CA LEU A 451 -34.89 -10.35 10.81
C LEU A 451 -34.08 -10.67 12.06
N VAL A 452 -32.80 -10.30 12.09
CA VAL A 452 -31.91 -10.50 13.24
C VAL A 452 -32.42 -9.73 14.45
N THR A 453 -32.81 -8.45 14.30
CA THR A 453 -33.39 -7.70 15.42
C THR A 453 -34.71 -8.30 15.88
N ARG A 454 -35.61 -8.70 14.97
CA ARG A 454 -36.84 -9.40 15.37
C ARG A 454 -36.58 -10.75 16.04
N VAL A 455 -35.62 -11.53 15.59
CA VAL A 455 -35.24 -12.80 16.20
C VAL A 455 -34.65 -12.56 17.59
N ILE A 456 -33.77 -11.57 17.76
CA ILE A 456 -33.24 -11.18 19.06
C ILE A 456 -34.36 -10.70 19.99
N GLU A 457 -35.32 -9.91 19.49
CA GLU A 457 -36.48 -9.46 20.27
C GLU A 457 -37.42 -10.60 20.66
N GLU A 458 -37.72 -11.53 19.75
CA GLU A 458 -38.61 -12.67 20.00
C GLU A 458 -37.95 -13.71 20.91
N VAL A 459 -36.69 -14.07 20.66
CA VAL A 459 -35.93 -14.99 21.53
C VAL A 459 -35.67 -14.35 22.89
N GLY A 460 -35.36 -13.06 22.92
CA GLY A 460 -35.25 -12.26 24.14
C GLY A 460 -36.57 -12.23 24.92
N ARG A 461 -37.71 -12.00 24.25
CA ARG A 461 -39.05 -12.08 24.87
C ARG A 461 -39.37 -13.47 25.38
N LEU A 462 -39.09 -14.52 24.64
CA LEU A 462 -39.32 -15.91 25.07
C LEU A 462 -38.46 -16.27 26.28
N TRP A 463 -37.23 -15.79 26.34
CA TRP A 463 -36.35 -15.97 27.49
C TRP A 463 -36.88 -15.21 28.72
N TRP A 464 -37.27 -13.95 28.55
CA TRP A 464 -37.90 -13.14 29.62
C TRP A 464 -39.23 -13.71 30.09
N VAL A 465 -40.10 -14.21 29.20
CA VAL A 465 -41.37 -14.89 29.54
C VAL A 465 -41.08 -16.21 30.26
N GLY A 466 -40.02 -16.92 29.90
CA GLY A 466 -39.55 -18.12 30.60
C GLY A 466 -39.02 -17.82 32.00
N VAL A 467 -38.35 -16.69 32.20
CA VAL A 467 -37.89 -16.20 33.50
C VAL A 467 -39.08 -15.71 34.34
N LEU A 468 -39.97 -14.89 33.79
CA LEU A 468 -41.20 -14.45 34.45
C LEU A 468 -42.09 -15.61 34.84
N ARG A 469 -42.25 -16.65 34.00
CA ARG A 469 -42.97 -17.88 34.39
C ARG A 469 -42.30 -18.62 35.54
N ARG A 470 -40.96 -18.64 35.60
CA ARG A 470 -40.23 -19.25 36.72
C ARG A 470 -40.38 -18.45 38.00
N VAL A 471 -40.28 -17.13 37.92
CA VAL A 471 -40.51 -16.22 39.05
C VAL A 471 -41.95 -16.32 39.55
N PHE A 472 -42.95 -16.26 38.66
CA PHE A 472 -44.36 -16.43 39.02
C PHE A 472 -44.64 -17.80 39.64
N ARG A 473 -44.06 -18.90 39.13
CA ARG A 473 -44.19 -20.22 39.77
C ARG A 473 -43.51 -20.30 41.14
N SER A 474 -42.41 -19.58 41.35
CA SER A 474 -41.72 -19.54 42.64
C SER A 474 -42.48 -18.71 43.68
N VAL A 475 -43.13 -17.62 43.24
CA VAL A 475 -43.97 -16.78 44.11
C VAL A 475 -45.29 -17.50 44.45
N TRP A 476 -45.92 -18.17 43.48
CA TRP A 476 -47.17 -18.93 43.69
C TRP A 476 -46.98 -20.21 44.53
N LYS A 477 -45.75 -20.71 44.70
CA LYS A 477 -45.46 -21.81 45.62
C LYS A 477 -45.20 -21.37 47.06
N ARG A 478 -45.13 -20.06 47.33
CA ARG A 478 -44.90 -19.48 48.66
C ARG A 478 -46.11 -18.74 49.22
N VAL A 479 -47.19 -18.68 48.44
CA VAL A 479 -48.56 -18.33 48.88
C VAL A 479 -49.34 -19.64 48.89
#